data_AF-R6YVX3-F1
#
_entry.id   AF-R6YVX3-F1
#
_cell.length_a   1.000
_cell.length_b   1.000
_cell.length_c   1.000
_cell.angle_alpha   90.00
_cell.angle_beta   90.00
_cell.angle_gamma   90.00
#
_symmetry.space_group_name_H-M   'P 1'
#
loop_
_entity.id
_entity.type
_entity.pdbx_description
1 polymer ?
#
loop_
_entity_poly.entity_id
_entity_poly.type
_entity_poly.pdbx_seq_one_letter_code
_entity_poly.pdbx_strand_id
1 'polypeptide(L)'
;MNKYEIVKFVDDEVKLDVNISPLEKTIWINIEQISVLLERDRSVISKHIKNIFLEGELLEESVCAFFAHTANDGKIYNVKYYNLDI
;
A
#
# COMPACT_ATOMS: atom_id res chain seq x y z
N MET A 1 -15.83 11.01 -11.18
CA MET A 1 -15.66 10.33 -9.88
C MET A 1 -14.19 9.91 -9.80
N ASN A 2 -13.46 10.30 -8.77
CA ASN A 2 -12.06 9.89 -8.65
C ASN A 2 -11.99 8.38 -8.40
N LYS A 3 -11.05 7.70 -9.06
CA LYS A 3 -10.88 6.24 -8.93
C LYS A 3 -10.44 5.84 -7.52
N TYR A 4 -9.70 6.72 -6.85
CA TYR A 4 -9.19 6.53 -5.49
C TYR A 4 -9.48 7.76 -4.64
N GLU A 5 -9.75 7.53 -3.36
CA GLU A 5 -9.91 8.57 -2.35
C GLU A 5 -8.90 8.34 -1.21
N ILE A 6 -8.38 9.41 -0.62
CA ILE A 6 -7.48 9.32 0.53
C ILE A 6 -8.31 9.51 1.80
N VAL A 7 -8.25 8.54 2.70
CA VAL A 7 -8.89 8.60 4.01
C VAL A 7 -7.82 8.59 5.09
N LYS A 8 -7.96 9.44 6.10
CA LYS A 8 -7.07 9.48 7.25
C LYS A 8 -7.55 8.50 8.32
N PHE A 9 -6.80 7.42 8.53
CA PHE A 9 -6.95 6.53 9.66
C PHE A 9 -6.27 7.16 10.88
N VAL A 10 -7.00 7.23 11.99
CA VAL A 10 -6.50 7.74 13.27
C VAL A 10 -6.89 6.73 14.34
N ASP A 11 -5.88 6.16 14.96
CA ASP A 11 -5.96 5.45 16.23
C ASP A 11 -5.15 6.23 17.27
N ASP A 12 -5.29 5.93 18.57
CA ASP A 12 -4.75 6.74 19.67
C ASP A 12 -3.25 7.09 19.50
N GLU A 13 -2.48 6.23 18.84
CA GLU A 13 -1.04 6.41 18.56
C GLU A 13 -0.68 6.52 17.07
N VAL A 14 -1.56 6.11 16.16
CA VAL A 14 -1.24 5.96 14.72
C VAL A 14 -2.07 6.90 13.87
N LYS A 15 -1.40 7.67 12.99
CA LYS A 15 -2.05 8.51 11.97
C LYS A 15 -1.53 8.12 10.60
N LEU A 16 -2.43 7.70 9.72
CA LEU A 16 -2.08 7.16 8.42
C LEU A 16 -3.04 7.66 7.34
N ASP A 17 -2.51 8.20 6.25
CA ASP A 17 -3.30 8.48 5.05
C ASP A 17 -3.37 7.20 4.21
N VAL A 18 -4.55 6.69 3.92
CA VAL A 18 -4.79 5.41 3.25
C VAL A 18 -5.54 5.64 1.95
N ASN A 19 -5.13 4.96 0.87
CA ASN A 19 -5.85 5.01 -0.40
C ASN A 19 -6.96 3.97 -0.40
N ILE A 20 -8.19 4.40 -0.64
CA ILE A 20 -9.35 3.52 -0.83
C ILE A 20 -9.84 3.61 -2.26
N SER A 21 -10.33 2.50 -2.79
CA SER A 21 -11.11 2.47 -4.03
C SER A 21 -12.58 2.24 -3.64
N PRO A 22 -13.41 3.30 -3.51
CA PRO A 22 -14.80 3.15 -3.08
C PRO A 22 -15.63 2.25 -4.00
N LEU A 23 -15.26 2.20 -5.29
CA LEU A 23 -15.91 1.38 -6.30
C LEU A 23 -15.63 -0.12 -6.06
N GLU A 24 -14.39 -0.47 -5.77
CA GLU A 24 -13.96 -1.85 -5.56
C GLU A 24 -14.08 -2.29 -4.11
N LYS A 25 -14.36 -1.34 -3.19
CA LYS A 25 -14.33 -1.51 -1.74
C LYS A 25 -13.00 -2.08 -1.26
N THR A 26 -11.91 -1.69 -1.93
CA THR A 26 -10.55 -2.17 -1.63
C THR A 26 -9.69 -1.11 -0.96
N ILE A 27 -8.83 -1.56 -0.05
CA ILE A 27 -7.80 -0.73 0.58
C ILE A 27 -6.45 -0.98 -0.08
N TRP A 28 -5.78 0.12 -0.47
CA TRP A 28 -4.44 0.09 -1.07
C TRP A 28 -3.42 0.71 -0.13
N ILE A 29 -2.41 -0.08 0.23
CA ILE A 29 -1.40 0.30 1.23
C ILE A 29 0.02 -0.02 0.76
N ASN A 30 1.00 0.83 1.05
CA ASN A 30 2.41 0.62 0.74
C ASN A 30 3.18 0.00 1.93
N ILE A 31 4.40 -0.49 1.70
CA ILE A 31 5.21 -1.15 2.75
C ILE A 31 5.50 -0.25 3.95
N GLU A 32 5.69 1.05 3.74
CA GLU A 32 5.93 1.99 4.84
C GLU A 32 4.70 2.12 5.74
N GLN A 33 3.52 2.17 5.15
CA GLN A 33 2.26 2.21 5.88
C GLN A 33 1.98 0.89 6.63
N ILE A 34 2.25 -0.27 6.00
CA ILE A 34 2.16 -1.58 6.68
C ILE A 34 3.15 -1.66 7.86
N SER A 35 4.34 -1.08 7.70
CA SER A 35 5.38 -1.05 8.74
C SER A 35 4.92 -0.32 9.99
N VAL A 36 4.21 0.81 9.83
CA VAL A 36 3.60 1.54 10.93
C VAL A 36 2.47 0.74 11.57
N LEU A 37 1.56 0.15 10.78
CA LEU A 37 0.41 -0.59 11.31
C LEU A 37 0.77 -1.86 12.07
N LEU A 38 1.80 -2.58 11.60
CA LEU A 38 2.21 -3.86 12.19
C LEU A 38 3.37 -3.72 13.18
N GLU A 39 3.93 -2.51 13.35
CA GLU A 39 5.14 -2.26 14.13
C GLU A 39 6.29 -3.19 13.72
N ARG A 40 6.48 -3.36 12.42
CA ARG A 40 7.51 -4.25 11.83
C ARG A 40 8.40 -3.51 10.88
N ASP A 41 9.65 -3.94 10.81
CA ASP A 41 10.60 -3.41 9.85
C ASP A 41 10.14 -3.61 8.40
N ARG A 42 10.31 -2.57 7.58
CA ARG A 42 10.03 -2.60 6.14
C ARG A 42 10.74 -3.75 5.42
N SER A 43 11.94 -4.13 5.87
CA SER A 43 12.72 -5.24 5.30
C SER A 43 12.04 -6.59 5.52
N VAL A 44 11.42 -6.78 6.70
CA VAL A 44 10.68 -8.01 7.04
C VAL A 44 9.42 -8.11 6.19
N ILE A 45 8.65 -7.01 6.10
CA ILE A 45 7.43 -6.95 5.28
C ILE A 45 7.75 -7.20 3.81
N SER A 46 8.77 -6.52 3.27
CA SER A 46 9.23 -6.71 1.89
C SER A 46 9.63 -8.17 1.61
N LYS A 47 10.32 -8.80 2.57
CA LYS A 47 10.68 -10.22 2.46
C LYS A 47 9.45 -11.13 2.44
N HIS A 48 8.45 -10.89 3.28
CA HIS A 48 7.20 -11.67 3.29
C HIS A 48 6.45 -11.54 1.97
N ILE A 49 6.22 -10.32 1.49
CA ILE A 49 5.54 -10.07 0.20
C ILE A 49 6.28 -10.77 -0.94
N LYS A 50 7.61 -10.66 -0.97
CA LYS A 50 8.42 -11.35 -1.97
C LYS A 50 8.23 -12.87 -1.93
N ASN A 51 8.20 -13.46 -0.74
CA ASN A 51 8.03 -14.90 -0.59
C ASN A 51 6.65 -15.37 -1.06
N ILE A 52 5.58 -14.63 -0.71
CA ILE A 52 4.21 -14.90 -1.18
C ILE A 52 4.15 -15.02 -2.71
N PHE A 53 4.82 -14.12 -3.44
CA PHE A 53 4.87 -14.17 -4.90
C PHE A 53 5.78 -15.29 -5.43
N LEU A 54 6.90 -15.57 -4.76
CA LEU A 54 7.81 -16.67 -5.15
C LEU A 54 7.17 -18.05 -4.96
N GLU A 55 6.36 -18.19 -3.92
CA GLU A 55 5.64 -19.43 -3.59
C GLU A 55 4.35 -19.57 -4.42
N GLY A 56 3.99 -18.54 -5.19
CA GLY A 56 2.82 -18.55 -6.06
C GLY A 56 1.50 -18.47 -5.30
N GLU A 57 1.52 -18.08 -4.02
CA GLU A 57 0.32 -17.91 -3.20
C GLU A 57 -0.57 -16.79 -3.75
N LEU A 58 0.05 -15.72 -4.26
CA LEU A 58 -0.62 -14.62 -4.94
C LEU A 58 0.07 -14.24 -6.24
N LEU A 59 -0.72 -13.72 -7.19
CA LEU A 59 -0.21 -13.11 -8.41
C LEU A 59 0.04 -11.62 -8.17
N GLU A 60 1.28 -11.17 -8.33
CA GLU A 60 1.65 -9.78 -8.07
C GLU A 60 0.78 -8.80 -8.86
N GLU A 61 0.52 -9.08 -10.14
CA GLU A 61 -0.30 -8.27 -11.04
C GLU A 61 -1.77 -8.13 -10.62
N SER A 62 -2.32 -9.06 -9.84
CA SER A 62 -3.70 -8.97 -9.35
C SER A 62 -3.82 -8.18 -8.05
N VAL A 63 -2.72 -7.97 -7.33
CA VAL A 63 -2.71 -7.44 -5.96
C VAL A 63 -1.87 -6.18 -5.78
N CYS A 64 -1.14 -5.77 -6.82
CA CYS A 64 -0.17 -4.69 -6.77
C CYS A 64 -0.48 -3.59 -7.80
N ALA A 65 -0.39 -2.33 -7.38
CA ALA A 65 -0.51 -1.18 -8.26
C ALA A 65 0.57 -0.12 -7.95
N PHE A 66 1.01 0.61 -8.98
CA PHE A 66 1.92 1.74 -8.82
C PHE A 66 1.14 3.05 -8.83
N PHE A 67 1.34 3.85 -7.79
CA PHE A 67 0.78 5.19 -7.69
C PHE A 67 1.91 6.20 -7.88
N ALA A 68 1.75 7.07 -8.87
CA ALA A 68 2.70 8.13 -9.14
C ALA A 68 2.55 9.24 -8.09
N HIS A 69 3.63 9.53 -7.36
CA HIS A 69 3.70 10.63 -6.42
C HIS A 69 4.70 11.66 -6.93
N THR A 70 4.21 12.87 -7.24
CA THR A 70 5.08 13.98 -7.63
C THR A 70 5.59 14.67 -6.37
N ALA A 71 6.88 14.54 -6.11
CA ALA A 71 7.53 15.23 -5.01
C ALA A 71 7.71 16.72 -5.32
N ASN A 72 7.95 17.52 -4.28
CA ASN A 72 8.10 18.97 -4.37
C ASN A 72 9.31 19.41 -5.21
N ASP A 73 10.23 18.49 -5.52
CA ASP A 73 11.39 18.69 -6.40
C ASP A 73 11.08 18.41 -7.88
N GLY A 74 9.81 18.13 -8.22
CA GLY A 74 9.36 17.85 -9.58
C GLY A 74 9.63 16.41 -10.04
N LYS A 75 10.19 15.54 -9.19
CA LYS A 75 10.41 14.14 -9.54
C LYS A 75 9.16 13.31 -9.27
N ILE A 76 8.87 12.41 -10.20
CA ILE A 76 7.80 11.43 -10.08
C ILE A 76 8.39 10.15 -9.49
N TYR A 77 7.93 9.77 -8.31
CA TYR A 77 8.24 8.50 -7.69
C TYR A 77 7.05 7.56 -7.88
N ASN A 78 7.29 6.40 -8.48
CA ASN A 78 6.31 5.32 -8.53
C ASN A 78 6.40 4.55 -7.22
N VAL A 79 5.40 4.72 -6.35
CA VAL A 79 5.31 3.97 -5.10
C VAL A 79 4.42 2.77 -5.33
N LYS A 80 4.88 1.60 -4.89
CA LYS A 80 4.16 0.35 -4.98
C LYS A 80 3.18 0.22 -3.81
N TYR A 81 1.92 -0.07 -4.13
CA TYR A 81 0.85 -0.32 -3.17
C TYR A 81 0.29 -1.72 -3.40
N TYR A 82 -0.18 -2.32 -2.32
CA TYR A 82 -0.74 -3.65 -2.25
C TYR A 82 -2.19 -3.56 -1.79
N ASN A 83 -3.06 -4.37 -2.39
CA ASN A 83 -4.43 -4.52 -1.96
C ASN A 83 -4.49 -5.39 -0.69
N LEU A 84 -5.20 -4.93 0.33
CA LEU A 84 -5.31 -5.61 1.63
C LEU A 84 -6.52 -6.56 1.72
N ASP A 85 -7.46 -6.51 0.78
CA ASP A 85 -8.70 -7.32 0.79
C ASP A 85 -8.55 -8.70 0.12
N ILE A 86 -7.31 -9.20 0.00
CA ILE A 86 -7.00 -10.52 -0.56
C ILE A 86 -6.93 -11.59 0.52
#